data_AF-A0A8E0VF30-F1
#
_entry.id   AF-A0A8E0VF30-F1
#
_cell.length_a   1.000
_cell.length_b   1.000
_cell.length_c   1.000
_cell.angle_alpha   90.00
_cell.angle_beta   90.00
_cell.angle_gamma   90.00
#
_symmetry.space_group_name_H-M   'P 1'
#
loop_
_entity.id
_entity.type
_entity.pdbx_description
1 polymer ?
#
loop_
_entity_poly.entity_id
_entity_poly.type
_entity_poly.pdbx_seq_one_letter_code
_entity_poly.pdbx_strand_id
1 'polypeptide(L)'
;MLNTSDKNTTVIAVTGFGPFSGVTRNSSSVAVDELKTLWDKHADLCQSPLKLITISQIPVTYEAVGKVVDEIWDLCPALVIHVGVDQSANVITLEQQAFNSPYLMPDTCNQICGQDGCCLSDGCHSLHCGLNLSRTANYLNEIGFKAQLSSFPGLYLCGYIYYR
;
A
#
# COMPACT_ATOMS: atom_id res chain seq x y z
N MET A 1 -22.27 13.12 -25.82
CA MET A 1 -21.09 12.53 -26.48
C MET A 1 -20.07 12.24 -25.39
N LEU A 2 -19.90 10.97 -25.02
CA LEU A 2 -18.85 10.57 -24.08
C LEU A 2 -17.52 10.67 -24.83
N ASN A 3 -16.61 11.48 -24.32
CA ASN A 3 -15.29 11.70 -24.88
C ASN A 3 -14.55 10.35 -24.88
N THR A 4 -14.19 9.84 -26.06
CA THR A 4 -13.59 8.50 -26.23
C THR A 4 -12.12 8.42 -25.84
N SER A 5 -11.58 9.45 -25.17
CA SER A 5 -10.16 9.52 -24.76
C SER A 5 -9.85 8.79 -23.46
N ASP A 6 -10.85 8.43 -22.64
CA ASP A 6 -10.62 7.85 -21.30
C ASP A 6 -10.58 6.31 -21.28
N LYS A 7 -10.73 5.64 -22.42
CA LYS A 7 -10.85 4.16 -22.49
C LYS A 7 -9.54 3.39 -22.39
N ASN A 8 -8.40 4.05 -22.22
CA ASN A 8 -7.09 3.37 -22.24
C ASN A 8 -6.16 3.75 -21.08
N THR A 9 -6.65 4.46 -20.06
CA THR A 9 -5.83 4.84 -18.91
C THR A 9 -5.66 3.66 -17.96
N THR A 10 -4.42 3.31 -17.66
CA THR A 10 -4.07 2.27 -16.67
C THR A 10 -3.67 2.95 -15.37
N VAL A 11 -4.47 2.77 -14.32
CA VAL A 11 -4.22 3.40 -13.02
C VAL A 11 -3.29 2.54 -12.17
N ILE A 12 -2.27 3.17 -11.61
CA ILE A 12 -1.38 2.62 -10.59
C ILE A 12 -1.58 3.46 -9.34
N ALA A 13 -1.97 2.83 -8.22
CA ALA A 13 -2.11 3.50 -6.93
C ALA A 13 -0.96 3.11 -6.01
N VAL A 14 -0.32 4.09 -5.37
CA VAL A 14 0.75 3.87 -4.39
C VAL A 14 0.46 4.67 -3.13
N THR A 15 0.51 4.00 -1.97
CA THR A 15 0.18 4.63 -0.69
C THR A 15 1.31 4.59 0.31
N GLY A 16 1.34 5.59 1.19
CA GLY A 16 2.21 5.65 2.36
C GLY A 16 1.40 6.11 3.57
N PHE A 17 1.93 5.81 4.75
CA PHE A 17 1.36 6.27 6.01
C PHE A 17 2.00 7.57 6.47
N GLY A 18 1.19 8.40 7.11
CA GLY A 18 1.67 9.57 7.85
C GLY A 18 2.39 9.19 9.15
N PRO A 19 2.81 10.21 9.93
CA PRO A 19 3.43 10.03 11.24
C PRO A 19 2.53 9.30 12.26
N PHE A 20 3.12 8.53 13.16
CA PHE A 20 2.43 7.89 14.30
C PHE A 20 3.40 7.49 15.41
N SER A 21 2.97 7.48 16.67
CA SER A 21 3.67 6.85 17.82
C SER A 21 5.21 6.90 17.79
N GLY A 22 5.80 8.09 17.83
CA GLY A 22 7.26 8.28 17.81
C GLY A 22 7.92 8.24 16.42
N VAL A 23 7.22 7.78 15.39
CA VAL A 23 7.57 7.96 13.97
C VAL A 23 7.13 9.36 13.54
N THR A 24 7.98 10.37 13.75
CA THR A 24 7.68 11.76 13.36
C THR A 24 7.82 12.03 11.87
N ARG A 25 8.64 11.22 11.18
CA ARG A 25 8.81 11.22 9.73
C ARG A 25 8.74 9.79 9.21
N ASN A 26 7.58 9.42 8.66
CA ASN A 26 7.34 8.07 8.19
C ASN A 26 8.04 7.84 6.84
N SER A 27 8.92 6.84 6.77
CA SER A 27 9.69 6.53 5.56
C SER A 27 8.80 6.09 4.39
N SER A 28 7.63 5.52 4.66
CA SER A 28 6.67 5.16 3.61
C SER A 28 6.14 6.39 2.87
N SER A 29 5.65 7.40 3.60
CA SER A 29 5.24 8.68 3.01
C SER A 29 6.34 9.31 2.17
N VAL A 30 7.56 9.36 2.72
CA VAL A 30 8.72 9.96 2.04
C VAL A 30 9.02 9.23 0.73
N ALA A 31 8.95 7.90 0.72
CA ALA A 31 9.17 7.11 -0.48
C ALA A 31 8.08 7.36 -1.55
N VAL A 32 6.82 7.49 -1.14
CA VAL A 32 5.70 7.77 -2.06
C VAL A 32 5.80 9.18 -2.65
N ASP A 33 6.16 10.18 -1.85
CA ASP A 33 6.36 11.56 -2.32
C ASP A 33 7.55 11.65 -3.30
N GLU A 34 8.64 10.93 -3.03
CA GLU A 34 9.79 10.86 -3.94
C GLU A 34 9.42 10.14 -5.24
N LEU A 35 8.65 9.04 -5.17
CA LEU A 35 8.14 8.36 -6.38
C LEU A 35 7.33 9.32 -7.25
N LYS A 36 6.44 10.13 -6.65
CA LYS A 36 5.66 11.12 -7.38
C LYS A 36 6.57 12.15 -8.06
N THR A 37 7.57 12.65 -7.33
CA THR A 37 8.55 13.61 -7.84
C THR A 37 9.35 13.04 -9.02
N LEU A 38 9.78 11.79 -8.94
CA LEU A 38 10.45 11.09 -10.04
C LEU A 38 9.51 10.90 -11.22
N TRP A 39 8.29 10.43 -10.99
CA TRP A 39 7.28 10.22 -12.02
C TRP A 39 7.04 11.49 -12.84
N ASP A 40 6.87 12.64 -12.17
CA ASP A 40 6.57 13.93 -12.83
C ASP A 40 7.76 14.49 -13.62
N LYS A 41 8.99 14.08 -13.30
CA LYS A 41 10.20 14.46 -14.05
C LYS A 41 10.39 13.62 -15.33
N HIS A 42 9.75 12.45 -15.43
CA HIS A 42 9.88 11.56 -16.57
C HIS A 42 8.79 11.85 -17.61
N ALA A 43 9.10 12.71 -18.59
CA ALA A 43 8.17 13.12 -19.65
C ALA A 43 7.53 11.95 -20.42
N ASP A 44 8.27 10.84 -20.59
CA ASP A 44 7.79 9.63 -21.26
C ASP A 44 6.61 8.98 -20.52
N LEU A 45 6.60 9.03 -19.17
CA LEU A 45 5.50 8.54 -18.36
C LEU A 45 4.28 9.45 -18.46
N CYS A 46 4.50 10.77 -18.55
CA CYS A 46 3.44 11.75 -18.74
C CYS A 46 2.71 11.61 -20.08
N GLN A 47 3.37 11.06 -21.10
CA GLN A 47 2.78 10.78 -22.41
C GLN A 47 2.25 9.35 -22.55
N SER A 48 2.51 8.50 -21.54
CA SER A 48 2.04 7.12 -21.50
C SER A 48 0.57 7.03 -21.07
N PRO A 49 -0.11 5.91 -21.34
CA PRO A 49 -1.45 5.65 -20.79
C PRO A 49 -1.45 5.39 -19.27
N LEU A 50 -0.29 5.38 -18.61
CA LEU A 50 -0.20 5.12 -17.18
C LEU A 50 -0.54 6.38 -16.39
N LYS A 51 -1.41 6.22 -15.38
CA LYS A 51 -1.73 7.26 -14.42
C LYS A 51 -1.31 6.81 -13.03
N LEU A 52 -0.30 7.47 -12.47
CA LEU A 52 0.10 7.29 -11.08
C LEU A 52 -0.78 8.14 -10.15
N ILE A 53 -1.43 7.48 -9.20
CA ILE A 53 -2.13 8.08 -8.06
C ILE A 53 -1.31 7.80 -6.81
N THR A 54 -0.97 8.84 -6.06
CA THR A 54 -0.19 8.72 -4.81
C THR A 54 -0.95 9.28 -3.62
N ILE A 55 -1.00 8.53 -2.53
CA ILE A 55 -1.58 8.96 -1.25
C ILE A 55 -0.54 8.70 -0.17
N SER A 56 0.29 9.69 0.14
CA SER A 56 1.49 9.50 0.99
C SER A 56 1.24 9.67 2.48
N GLN A 57 0.15 10.33 2.89
CA GLN A 57 -0.10 10.75 4.28
C GLN A 57 -1.35 10.10 4.87
N ILE A 58 -1.55 8.78 4.68
CA ILE A 58 -2.70 8.10 5.27
C ILE A 58 -2.56 8.16 6.81
N PRO A 59 -3.54 8.72 7.55
CA PRO A 59 -3.56 8.62 8.99
C PRO A 59 -3.53 7.14 9.43
N VAL A 60 -2.80 6.84 10.50
CA VAL A 60 -2.67 5.45 10.98
C VAL A 60 -3.88 5.08 11.83
N THR A 61 -5.06 5.09 11.18
CA THR A 61 -6.37 4.78 11.76
C THR A 61 -7.14 3.81 10.87
N TYR A 62 -7.99 2.98 11.48
CA TYR A 62 -8.81 2.01 10.73
C TYR A 62 -9.79 2.70 9.79
N GLU A 63 -10.39 3.80 10.26
CA GLU A 63 -11.34 4.61 9.46
C GLU A 63 -10.67 5.20 8.21
N ALA A 64 -9.51 5.85 8.37
CA ALA A 64 -8.84 6.49 7.24
C ALA A 64 -8.32 5.48 6.22
N VAL A 65 -7.76 4.37 6.70
CA VAL A 65 -7.36 3.27 5.81
C VAL A 65 -8.56 2.74 5.04
N GLY A 66 -9.66 2.46 5.73
CA GLY A 66 -10.86 1.95 5.06
C GLY A 66 -11.36 2.86 3.95
N LYS A 67 -11.49 4.16 4.26
CA LYS A 67 -11.91 5.16 3.27
C LYS A 67 -10.96 5.24 2.07
N VAL A 68 -9.65 5.26 2.31
CA VAL A 68 -8.65 5.36 1.23
C VAL A 68 -8.67 4.12 0.33
N VAL A 69 -8.83 2.93 0.90
CA VAL A 69 -8.89 1.69 0.12
C VAL A 69 -10.15 1.68 -0.76
N ASP A 70 -11.30 2.05 -0.21
CA ASP A 70 -12.55 2.15 -0.97
C ASP A 70 -12.42 3.15 -2.13
N GLU A 71 -11.84 4.34 -1.88
CA GLU A 71 -11.57 5.35 -2.91
C GLU A 71 -10.59 4.87 -3.99
N ILE A 72 -9.57 4.07 -3.63
CA ILE A 72 -8.64 3.48 -4.60
C ILE A 72 -9.37 2.47 -5.49
N TRP A 73 -10.18 1.58 -4.93
CA TRP A 73 -10.87 0.55 -5.70
C TRP A 73 -11.97 1.10 -6.61
N ASP A 74 -12.60 2.22 -6.25
CA ASP A 74 -13.51 2.97 -7.13
C ASP A 74 -12.83 3.43 -8.44
N LEU A 75 -11.49 3.58 -8.44
CA LEU A 75 -10.71 3.93 -9.64
C LEU A 75 -10.41 2.73 -10.55
N CYS A 76 -10.80 1.51 -10.17
CA CYS A 76 -10.48 0.26 -10.87
C CYS A 76 -8.98 0.14 -11.23
N PRO A 77 -8.07 0.19 -10.23
CA PRO A 77 -6.63 0.20 -10.47
C PRO A 77 -6.14 -1.11 -11.08
N ALA A 78 -5.15 -1.02 -11.96
CA ALA A 78 -4.45 -2.19 -12.50
C ALA A 78 -3.37 -2.69 -11.54
N LEU A 79 -2.86 -1.82 -10.67
CA LEU A 79 -1.85 -2.14 -9.67
C LEU A 79 -2.02 -1.24 -8.44
N VAL A 80 -1.97 -1.84 -7.25
CA VAL A 80 -1.94 -1.13 -5.97
C VAL A 80 -0.69 -1.56 -5.20
N ILE A 81 0.06 -0.59 -4.68
CA ILE A 81 1.24 -0.81 -3.84
C ILE A 81 1.07 -0.02 -2.55
N HIS A 82 0.86 -0.74 -1.43
CA HIS A 82 0.86 -0.13 -0.10
C HIS A 82 2.26 -0.19 0.49
N VAL A 83 2.80 0.98 0.88
CA VAL A 83 4.11 1.09 1.51
C VAL A 83 3.92 1.33 3.00
N GLY A 84 4.50 0.45 3.81
CA GLY A 84 4.53 0.56 5.27
C GLY A 84 5.93 0.85 5.79
N VAL A 85 6.04 1.18 7.07
CA VAL A 85 7.32 1.26 7.79
C VAL A 85 7.41 0.16 8.82
N ASP A 86 8.54 -0.55 8.81
CA ASP A 86 9.01 -1.37 9.93
C ASP A 86 10.31 -0.73 10.44
N GLN A 87 10.26 -0.15 11.65
CA GLN A 87 11.42 0.55 12.22
C GLN A 87 12.57 -0.39 12.56
N SER A 88 12.32 -1.70 12.65
CA SER A 88 13.33 -2.71 12.95
C SER A 88 13.96 -3.31 11.69
N ALA A 89 13.35 -3.09 10.52
CA ALA A 89 13.81 -3.64 9.26
C ALA A 89 15.09 -2.94 8.76
N ASN A 90 16.03 -3.75 8.25
CA ASN A 90 17.26 -3.30 7.59
C ASN A 90 17.30 -3.69 6.10
N VAL A 91 16.19 -4.22 5.57
CA VAL A 91 16.00 -4.66 4.19
C VAL A 91 14.59 -4.28 3.72
N ILE A 92 14.39 -4.22 2.40
CA ILE A 92 13.08 -4.07 1.79
C ILE A 92 12.34 -5.41 1.90
N THR A 93 11.18 -5.41 2.53
CA THR A 93 10.36 -6.62 2.68
C THR A 93 9.16 -6.54 1.74
N LEU A 94 8.97 -7.59 0.93
CA LEU A 94 7.79 -7.74 0.07
C LEU A 94 6.84 -8.76 0.69
N GLU A 95 5.66 -8.28 1.12
CA GLU A 95 4.65 -9.11 1.78
C GLU A 95 3.86 -9.93 0.76
N GLN A 96 3.86 -11.25 0.94
CA GLN A 96 3.23 -12.20 0.03
C GLN A 96 1.76 -12.48 0.36
N GLN A 97 1.33 -12.15 1.58
CA GLN A 97 -0.03 -12.35 2.02
C GLN A 97 -0.42 -11.39 3.15
N ALA A 98 -1.73 -11.21 3.35
CA ALA A 98 -2.31 -10.56 4.50
C ALA A 98 -3.45 -11.42 5.08
N PHE A 99 -3.91 -11.06 6.28
CA PHE A 99 -4.91 -11.82 7.03
C PHE A 99 -6.13 -10.96 7.32
N ASN A 100 -7.32 -11.55 7.33
CA ASN A 100 -8.56 -10.81 7.63
C ASN A 100 -8.67 -10.41 9.11
N SER A 101 -7.99 -11.11 10.01
CA SER A 101 -8.13 -10.96 11.45
C SER A 101 -6.96 -11.62 12.18
N PRO A 102 -6.69 -11.30 13.47
CA PRO A 102 -7.41 -10.35 14.32
C PRO A 102 -6.66 -9.01 14.49
N TYR A 103 -7.30 -7.92 14.09
CA TYR A 103 -6.81 -6.54 14.24
C TYR A 103 -7.29 -5.92 15.56
N LEU A 104 -6.64 -6.29 16.66
CA LEU A 104 -7.06 -5.90 18.02
C LEU A 104 -6.25 -4.74 18.61
N MET A 105 -5.21 -4.27 17.92
CA MET A 105 -4.38 -3.17 18.40
C MET A 105 -5.10 -1.84 18.21
N PRO A 106 -5.18 -0.97 19.24
CA PRO A 106 -5.72 0.37 19.08
C PRO A 106 -4.90 1.19 18.08
N ASP A 107 -5.57 1.93 17.23
CA ASP A 107 -4.97 2.87 16.30
C ASP A 107 -4.55 4.18 16.98
N THR A 108 -4.06 5.16 16.20
CA THR A 108 -3.60 6.45 16.78
C THR A 108 -4.70 7.29 17.43
N CYS A 109 -5.98 6.93 17.22
CA CYS A 109 -7.14 7.54 17.87
C CYS A 109 -7.70 6.65 19.00
N ASN A 110 -6.93 5.66 19.46
CA ASN A 110 -7.32 4.65 20.43
C ASN A 110 -8.57 3.85 20.03
N GLN A 111 -8.84 3.73 18.73
CA GLN A 111 -9.93 2.89 18.21
C GLN A 111 -9.38 1.53 17.83
N ILE A 112 -10.10 0.46 18.17
CA ILE A 112 -9.83 -0.87 17.65
C ILE A 112 -10.61 -1.08 16.36
N CYS A 113 -10.18 -2.03 15.53
CA CYS A 113 -10.96 -2.44 14.38
C CYS A 113 -12.36 -2.90 14.85
N GLY A 114 -13.40 -2.40 14.19
CA GLY A 114 -14.75 -2.92 14.38
C GLY A 114 -14.86 -4.38 13.96
N GLN A 115 -16.08 -4.94 14.02
CA GLN A 115 -16.35 -6.32 13.57
C GLN A 115 -15.46 -7.36 14.25
N ASP A 116 -15.25 -7.23 15.57
CA ASP A 116 -14.42 -8.13 16.38
C ASP A 116 -12.98 -8.32 15.87
N GLY A 117 -12.42 -7.30 15.22
CA GLY A 117 -11.06 -7.33 14.68
C GLY A 117 -10.94 -7.91 13.28
N CYS A 118 -12.04 -8.10 12.56
CA CYS A 118 -12.05 -8.51 11.16
C CYS A 118 -11.99 -7.30 10.21
N CYS A 119 -11.19 -7.38 9.14
CA CYS A 119 -11.21 -6.39 8.06
C CYS A 119 -12.54 -6.38 7.32
N LEU A 120 -13.03 -7.56 6.95
CA LEU A 120 -14.27 -7.79 6.21
C LEU A 120 -15.01 -8.99 6.83
N SER A 121 -16.27 -8.80 7.21
CA SER A 121 -17.07 -9.85 7.89
C SER A 121 -17.17 -11.16 7.10
N ASP A 122 -17.30 -11.08 5.77
CA ASP A 122 -17.38 -12.25 4.88
C ASP A 122 -16.07 -12.51 4.10
N GLY A 123 -14.97 -11.92 4.57
CA GLY A 123 -13.65 -12.07 3.95
C GLY A 123 -13.03 -13.46 4.16
N CYS A 124 -12.27 -13.93 3.16
CA CYS A 124 -11.44 -15.14 3.30
C CYS A 124 -10.40 -15.00 4.42
N HIS A 125 -9.87 -16.10 4.97
CA HIS A 125 -8.92 -15.98 6.08
C HIS A 125 -7.63 -15.23 5.71
N SER A 126 -7.09 -15.49 4.52
CA SER A 126 -5.88 -14.84 4.01
C SER A 126 -6.00 -14.48 2.54
N LEU A 127 -5.39 -13.36 2.19
CA LEU A 127 -5.26 -12.85 0.82
C LEU A 127 -3.81 -12.98 0.38
N HIS A 128 -3.56 -13.60 -0.78
CA HIS A 128 -2.21 -13.76 -1.33
C HIS A 128 -1.95 -12.76 -2.44
N CYS A 129 -0.71 -12.26 -2.53
CA CYS A 129 -0.28 -11.40 -3.62
C CYS A 129 -0.34 -12.16 -4.95
N GLY A 130 -1.03 -11.60 -5.95
CA GLY A 130 -1.08 -12.17 -7.29
C GLY A 130 0.20 -11.95 -8.12
N LEU A 131 1.15 -11.14 -7.63
CA LEU A 131 2.40 -10.83 -8.33
C LEU A 131 3.50 -11.84 -7.97
N ASN A 132 4.42 -12.09 -8.91
CA ASN A 132 5.62 -12.86 -8.64
C ASN A 132 6.64 -12.00 -7.87
N LEU A 133 6.47 -11.90 -6.55
CA LEU A 133 7.34 -11.11 -5.69
C LEU A 133 8.77 -11.66 -5.62
N SER A 134 8.99 -12.96 -5.83
CA SER A 134 10.33 -13.55 -5.90
C SER A 134 11.15 -12.93 -7.04
N ARG A 135 10.53 -12.74 -8.20
CA ARG A 135 11.18 -12.04 -9.33
C ARG A 135 11.54 -10.61 -8.95
N THR A 136 10.64 -9.89 -8.29
CA THR A 136 10.88 -8.51 -7.85
C THR A 136 12.01 -8.44 -6.81
N ALA A 137 11.99 -9.31 -5.81
CA ALA A 137 13.04 -9.38 -4.80
C ALA A 137 14.41 -9.70 -5.42
N ASN A 138 14.48 -10.67 -6.32
CA ASN A 138 15.71 -11.02 -7.03
C ASN A 138 16.25 -9.82 -7.84
N TYR A 139 15.38 -9.17 -8.61
CA TYR A 139 15.77 -7.98 -9.38
C TYR A 139 16.28 -6.85 -8.49
N LEU A 140 15.61 -6.56 -7.37
CA LEU A 140 16.07 -5.56 -6.40
C LEU A 140 17.45 -5.90 -5.83
N ASN A 141 17.70 -7.17 -5.52
CA ASN A 141 19.00 -7.64 -5.07
C ASN A 141 20.08 -7.52 -6.15
N GLU A 142 19.77 -7.84 -7.40
CA GLU A 142 20.68 -7.72 -8.55
C GLU A 142 21.14 -6.27 -8.79
N ILE A 143 20.24 -5.29 -8.62
CA ILE A 143 20.57 -3.87 -8.77
C ILE A 143 21.15 -3.23 -7.48
N GLY A 144 21.44 -4.04 -6.45
CA GLY A 144 22.20 -3.63 -5.27
C GLY A 144 21.38 -3.23 -4.03
N PHE A 145 20.05 -3.36 -4.05
CA PHE A 145 19.25 -3.26 -2.82
C PHE A 145 19.29 -4.57 -2.02
N LYS A 146 18.90 -4.52 -0.75
CA LYS A 146 18.62 -5.75 0.02
C LYS A 146 17.12 -5.94 0.07
N ALA A 147 16.61 -6.98 -0.56
CA ALA A 147 15.18 -7.29 -0.59
C ALA A 147 14.92 -8.75 -0.21
N GLN A 148 13.83 -8.98 0.53
CA GLN A 148 13.38 -10.31 0.93
C GLN A 148 11.87 -10.43 0.86
N LEU A 149 11.38 -11.67 0.87
CA LEU A 149 9.97 -11.98 0.97
C LEU A 149 9.57 -12.14 2.43
N SER A 150 8.36 -11.72 2.77
CA SER A 150 7.70 -12.00 4.04
C SER A 150 6.31 -12.56 3.78
N SER A 151 5.78 -13.27 4.77
CA SER A 151 4.43 -13.85 4.73
C SER A 151 3.59 -13.36 5.90
N PHE A 152 4.05 -12.32 6.60
CA PHE A 152 3.39 -11.79 7.78
C PHE A 152 3.60 -10.26 7.88
N PRO A 153 2.66 -9.45 7.38
CA PRO A 153 2.74 -7.98 7.40
C PRO A 153 2.45 -7.39 8.79
N GLY A 154 2.26 -8.24 9.81
CA GLY A 154 1.74 -7.84 11.11
C GLY A 154 0.21 -7.78 11.14
N LEU A 155 -0.31 -7.54 12.35
CA LEU A 155 -1.75 -7.41 12.64
C LEU A 155 -2.11 -5.98 13.08
N TYR A 156 -1.38 -4.98 12.56
CA TYR A 156 -1.69 -3.55 12.69
C TYR A 156 -2.15 -2.98 11.35
N LEU A 157 -2.04 -1.66 11.13
CA LEU A 157 -2.59 -1.02 9.94
C LEU A 157 -1.88 -1.39 8.62
N CYS A 158 -0.61 -1.86 8.64
CA CYS A 158 0.06 -2.36 7.43
C CYS A 158 -0.56 -3.66 6.90
N GLY A 159 -0.85 -4.62 7.78
CA GLY A 159 -1.59 -5.82 7.42
C GLY A 159 -3.03 -5.49 7.02
N TYR A 160 -3.66 -4.58 7.77
CA TYR A 160 -5.06 -4.17 7.55
C TYR A 160 -5.26 -3.56 6.16
N ILE A 161 -4.42 -2.58 5.78
CA ILE A 161 -4.51 -1.93 4.46
C ILE A 161 -4.23 -2.91 3.32
N TYR A 162 -3.32 -3.87 3.51
CA TYR A 162 -3.04 -4.87 2.47
C TYR A 162 -4.21 -5.85 2.30
N TYR A 163 -4.87 -6.27 3.37
CA TYR A 163 -6.02 -7.16 3.24
C TYR A 163 -7.25 -6.48 2.62
N ARG A 164 -7.45 -5.18 2.89
CA ARG A 164 -8.65 -4.41 2.57
C ARG A 164 -8.91 -4.19 1.08
#